data_AF-A0AAE8W043-F1
#
_entry.id   AF-A0AAE8W043-F1
#
_cell.length_a   1.000
_cell.length_b   1.000
_cell.length_c   1.000
_cell.angle_alpha   90.00
_cell.angle_beta   90.00
_cell.angle_gamma   90.00
#
_symmetry.space_group_name_H-M   'P 1'
#
loop_
_entity.id
_entity.type
_entity.pdbx_description
1 polymer ?
#
loop_
_entity_poly.entity_id
_entity_poly.type
_entity_poly.pdbx_seq_one_letter_code
_entity_poly.pdbx_strand_id
1 'polypeptide(L)'
;MSELTGINNVAKLTAHLAAVAFMGSLQIMIVDWTHTRAHMAAAVCSRSALILAIQIALTWQFVAANHLGLSFTTDHADNVQVVAYLLTYLSFGAVAGLEIAILSAGMALGAWARRRSIAIGLAATALGGGAVLAYTVSKGGYLIAYQVGFPWSLSVEKAISSPFAGLGTLLMVVGLCLPMASHRATVDSAATS
;
A
#
# COMPACT_ATOMS: atom_id res chain seq x y z
N MET A 1 -24.51 -14.58 -11.19
CA MET A 1 -24.69 -13.59 -12.28
C MET A 1 -23.63 -12.47 -12.25
N SER A 2 -23.18 -12.00 -11.09
CA SER A 2 -22.14 -10.95 -10.96
C SER A 2 -20.71 -11.39 -11.31
N GLU A 3 -20.41 -12.69 -11.26
CA GLU A 3 -19.13 -13.25 -11.75
C GLU A 3 -19.07 -13.30 -13.28
N LEU A 4 -20.22 -13.47 -13.95
CA LEU A 4 -20.32 -13.54 -15.41
C LEU A 4 -20.27 -12.18 -16.10
N THR A 5 -20.53 -11.08 -15.39
CA THR A 5 -20.58 -9.73 -15.99
C THR A 5 -19.23 -9.01 -16.01
N GLY A 6 -18.16 -9.57 -15.41
CA GLY A 6 -16.84 -8.94 -15.35
C GLY A 6 -16.76 -7.68 -14.46
N ILE A 7 -17.89 -7.18 -13.95
CA ILE A 7 -17.98 -5.97 -13.12
C ILE A 7 -17.13 -6.10 -11.84
N ASN A 8 -17.10 -7.29 -11.23
CA ASN A 8 -16.31 -7.53 -10.03
C ASN A 8 -14.79 -7.44 -10.30
N ASN A 9 -14.35 -7.89 -11.48
CA ASN A 9 -12.95 -7.82 -11.89
C ASN A 9 -12.50 -6.38 -12.16
N VAL A 10 -13.35 -5.57 -12.79
CA VAL A 10 -13.07 -4.14 -13.04
C VAL A 10 -13.03 -3.33 -11.73
N ALA A 11 -13.94 -3.62 -10.80
CA ALA A 11 -13.92 -3.01 -9.47
C ALA A 11 -12.61 -3.35 -8.74
N LYS A 12 -12.15 -4.60 -8.86
CA LYS A 12 -10.90 -5.07 -8.24
C LYS A 12 -9.67 -4.43 -8.86
N LEU A 13 -9.62 -4.33 -10.20
CA LEU A 13 -8.56 -3.59 -10.88
C LEU A 13 -8.53 -2.14 -10.38
N THR A 14 -9.67 -1.45 -10.39
CA THR A 14 -9.77 -0.07 -9.90
C THR A 14 -9.27 0.07 -8.48
N ALA A 15 -9.62 -0.86 -7.58
CA ALA A 15 -9.12 -0.87 -6.21
C ALA A 15 -7.59 -1.04 -6.14
N HIS A 16 -7.00 -1.94 -6.94
CA HIS A 16 -5.55 -2.11 -6.98
C HIS A 16 -4.85 -0.88 -7.57
N LEU A 17 -5.38 -0.29 -8.66
CA LEU A 17 -4.83 0.93 -9.23
C LEU A 17 -4.88 2.09 -8.23
N ALA A 18 -5.99 2.23 -7.49
CA ALA A 18 -6.14 3.24 -6.45
C ALA A 18 -5.15 3.00 -5.29
N ALA A 19 -4.97 1.76 -4.87
CA ALA A 19 -3.99 1.40 -3.83
C ALA A 19 -2.55 1.74 -4.26
N VAL A 20 -2.18 1.43 -5.51
CA VAL A 20 -0.87 1.77 -6.07
C VAL A 20 -0.67 3.29 -6.10
N ALA A 21 -1.68 4.04 -6.58
CA ALA A 21 -1.63 5.50 -6.62
C ALA A 21 -1.54 6.13 -5.21
N PHE A 22 -2.27 5.59 -4.25
CA PHE A 22 -2.23 6.03 -2.85
C PHE A 22 -0.83 5.81 -2.25
N MET A 23 -0.31 4.58 -2.32
CA MET A 23 1.03 4.24 -1.81
C MET A 23 2.13 5.05 -2.51
N GLY A 24 2.01 5.22 -3.82
CA GLY A 24 2.92 6.04 -4.61
C GLY A 24 2.91 7.51 -4.21
N SER A 25 1.73 8.07 -3.93
CA SER A 25 1.58 9.44 -3.41
C SER A 25 2.25 9.61 -2.05
N LEU A 26 2.16 8.59 -1.18
CA LEU A 26 2.87 8.59 0.11
C LEU A 26 4.38 8.54 -0.06
N GLN A 27 4.91 7.74 -0.99
CA GLN A 27 6.34 7.72 -1.29
C GLN A 27 6.83 9.08 -1.80
N ILE A 28 6.08 9.73 -2.69
CA ILE A 28 6.42 11.06 -3.21
C ILE A 28 6.43 12.10 -2.07
N MET A 29 5.41 12.08 -1.21
CA MET A 29 5.32 12.98 -0.06
C MET A 29 6.49 12.78 0.93
N ILE A 30 6.88 11.54 1.20
CA ILE A 30 8.02 11.25 2.08
C ILE A 30 9.34 11.69 1.44
N VAL A 31 9.50 11.52 0.12
CA VAL A 31 10.67 12.02 -0.62
C VAL A 31 10.78 13.54 -0.50
N ASP A 32 9.67 14.25 -0.67
CA ASP A 32 9.59 15.71 -0.50
C ASP A 32 10.04 16.15 0.90
N TRP A 33 9.68 15.41 1.94
CA TRP A 33 10.09 15.71 3.32
C TRP A 33 11.56 15.41 3.63
N THR A 34 12.20 14.52 2.87
CA THR A 34 13.53 13.98 3.20
C THR A 34 14.65 14.51 2.31
N HIS A 35 14.36 14.90 1.07
CA HIS A 35 15.38 15.27 0.09
C HIS A 35 15.60 16.78 -0.01
N THR A 36 16.84 17.19 -0.23
CA THR A 36 17.18 18.57 -0.62
C THR A 36 16.59 18.90 -1.99
N ARG A 37 16.17 20.16 -2.22
CA ARG A 37 15.55 20.63 -3.47
C ARG A 37 16.30 20.22 -4.76
N ALA A 38 17.63 20.12 -4.71
CA ALA A 38 18.46 19.73 -5.84
C ALA A 38 18.20 18.29 -6.35
N HIS A 39 17.82 17.37 -5.47
CA HIS A 39 17.57 15.96 -5.81
C HIS A 39 16.08 15.60 -5.85
N MET A 40 15.22 16.50 -5.38
CA MET A 40 13.78 16.30 -5.28
C MET A 40 13.13 16.00 -6.63
N ALA A 41 13.46 16.77 -7.68
CA ALA A 41 12.84 16.60 -9.00
C ALA A 41 13.15 15.22 -9.62
N ALA A 42 14.40 14.77 -9.53
CA ALA A 42 14.82 13.45 -10.03
C ALA A 42 14.16 12.32 -9.22
N ALA A 43 14.13 12.45 -7.89
CA ALA A 43 13.51 11.46 -7.02
C ALA A 43 12.00 11.33 -7.27
N VAL A 44 11.28 12.46 -7.35
CA VAL A 44 9.85 12.48 -7.69
C VAL A 44 9.59 11.91 -9.08
N CYS A 45 10.41 12.27 -10.08
CA CYS A 45 10.28 11.73 -11.44
C CYS A 45 10.45 10.20 -11.47
N SER A 46 11.47 9.67 -10.78
CA SER A 46 11.71 8.23 -10.72
C SER A 46 10.56 7.45 -10.05
N ARG A 47 9.98 8.01 -8.97
CA ARG A 47 8.83 7.41 -8.27
C ARG A 47 7.57 7.46 -9.12
N SER A 48 7.28 8.59 -9.75
CA SER A 48 6.16 8.74 -10.67
C SER A 48 6.27 7.80 -11.87
N ALA A 49 7.47 7.65 -12.44
CA ALA A 49 7.72 6.71 -13.53
C ALA A 49 7.51 5.25 -13.09
N LEU A 50 7.99 4.88 -11.89
CA LEU A 50 7.75 3.55 -11.33
C LEU A 50 6.26 3.29 -11.11
N ILE A 51 5.53 4.23 -10.51
CA ILE A 51 4.09 4.12 -10.29
C ILE A 51 3.39 3.90 -11.63
N LEU A 52 3.68 4.74 -12.64
CA LEU A 52 3.09 4.62 -13.97
C LEU A 52 3.41 3.26 -14.62
N ALA A 53 4.67 2.81 -14.53
CA ALA A 53 5.08 1.51 -15.06
C ALA A 53 4.32 0.35 -14.40
N ILE A 54 4.11 0.39 -13.08
CA ILE A 54 3.32 -0.61 -12.35
C ILE A 54 1.84 -0.55 -12.75
N GLN A 55 1.24 0.63 -12.90
CA GLN A 55 -0.15 0.76 -13.37
C GLN A 55 -0.33 0.17 -14.77
N ILE A 56 0.62 0.45 -15.68
CA ILE A 56 0.62 -0.12 -17.04
C ILE A 56 0.77 -1.65 -16.96
N ALA A 57 1.71 -2.16 -16.17
CA ALA A 57 1.93 -3.60 -16.02
C ALA A 57 0.68 -4.31 -15.46
N LEU A 58 0.04 -3.75 -14.42
CA LEU A 58 -1.19 -4.30 -13.86
C LEU A 58 -2.34 -4.27 -14.86
N THR A 59 -2.50 -3.19 -15.60
CA THR A 59 -3.55 -3.08 -16.63
C THR A 59 -3.31 -4.09 -17.76
N TRP A 60 -2.08 -4.23 -18.21
CA TRP A 60 -1.69 -5.22 -19.22
C TRP A 60 -1.95 -6.65 -18.75
N GLN A 61 -1.47 -7.02 -17.56
CA GLN A 61 -1.69 -8.33 -16.96
C GLN A 61 -3.18 -8.61 -16.71
N PHE A 62 -3.94 -7.59 -16.31
CA PHE A 62 -5.39 -7.72 -16.16
C PHE A 62 -6.06 -8.01 -17.50
N VAL A 63 -5.78 -7.25 -18.56
CA VAL A 63 -6.33 -7.53 -19.90
C VAL A 63 -5.93 -8.94 -20.37
N ALA A 64 -4.66 -9.29 -20.15
CA ALA A 64 -4.12 -10.60 -20.51
C ALA A 64 -4.74 -11.76 -19.73
N ALA A 65 -5.24 -11.57 -18.50
CA ALA A 65 -5.85 -12.65 -17.70
C ALA A 65 -7.39 -12.62 -17.71
N ASN A 66 -8.01 -11.46 -17.93
CA ASN A 66 -9.45 -11.27 -17.87
C ASN A 66 -10.20 -11.93 -19.04
N HIS A 67 -9.50 -12.36 -20.10
CA HIS A 67 -10.09 -13.18 -21.17
C HIS A 67 -10.63 -14.53 -20.67
N LEU A 68 -10.19 -14.98 -19.49
CA LEU A 68 -10.58 -16.27 -18.89
C LEU A 68 -11.85 -16.18 -18.03
N GLY A 69 -12.39 -14.97 -17.78
CA GLY A 69 -13.58 -14.78 -16.93
C GLY A 69 -13.37 -15.15 -15.45
N LEU A 70 -12.13 -15.38 -15.02
CA LEU A 70 -11.79 -15.77 -13.65
C LEU A 70 -11.72 -14.57 -12.71
N SER A 71 -12.02 -14.79 -11.43
CA SER A 71 -11.84 -13.74 -10.42
C SER A 71 -10.36 -13.58 -10.07
N PHE A 72 -9.87 -12.35 -9.96
CA PHE A 72 -8.47 -12.06 -9.59
C PHE A 72 -8.24 -12.25 -8.09
N THR A 73 -8.55 -13.42 -7.53
CA THR A 73 -8.46 -13.76 -6.11
C THR A 73 -7.42 -14.84 -5.85
N THR A 74 -7.05 -15.02 -4.57
CA THR A 74 -6.23 -16.17 -4.12
C THR A 74 -6.93 -17.52 -4.30
N ASP A 75 -8.24 -17.51 -4.61
CA ASP A 75 -8.99 -18.72 -4.94
C ASP A 75 -8.59 -19.30 -6.31
N HIS A 76 -7.96 -18.51 -7.18
CA HIS A 76 -7.48 -18.91 -8.51
C HIS A 76 -5.94 -18.99 -8.55
N ALA A 77 -5.33 -19.44 -7.46
CA ALA A 77 -3.87 -19.56 -7.31
C ALA A 77 -3.25 -20.63 -8.24
N ASP A 78 -4.08 -21.45 -8.88
CA ASP A 78 -3.75 -22.39 -9.95
C ASP A 78 -3.47 -21.70 -11.29
N ASN A 79 -4.03 -20.50 -11.53
CA ASN A 79 -3.82 -19.78 -12.78
C ASN A 79 -2.57 -18.88 -12.74
N VAL A 80 -1.56 -19.25 -13.53
CA VAL A 80 -0.27 -18.54 -13.59
C VAL A 80 -0.40 -17.05 -13.94
N GLN A 81 -1.36 -16.66 -14.78
CA GLN A 81 -1.55 -15.26 -15.17
C GLN A 81 -2.16 -14.43 -14.03
N VAL A 82 -3.13 -15.00 -13.30
CA VAL A 82 -3.71 -14.37 -12.11
C VAL A 82 -2.65 -14.25 -11.01
N VAL A 83 -1.83 -15.29 -10.82
CA VAL A 83 -0.73 -15.29 -9.86
C VAL A 83 0.31 -14.22 -10.22
N ALA A 84 0.72 -14.12 -11.48
CA ALA A 84 1.67 -13.09 -11.93
C ALA A 84 1.16 -11.67 -11.68
N TYR A 85 -0.13 -11.43 -11.97
CA TYR A 85 -0.80 -10.17 -11.66
C TYR A 85 -0.75 -9.85 -10.16
N LEU A 86 -1.17 -10.82 -9.33
CA LEU A 86 -1.21 -10.63 -7.88
C LEU A 86 0.20 -10.44 -7.30
N LEU A 87 1.19 -11.21 -7.74
CA LEU A 87 2.58 -11.06 -7.27
C LEU A 87 3.17 -9.70 -7.67
N THR A 88 2.85 -9.18 -8.86
CA THR A 88 3.29 -7.85 -9.27
C THR A 88 2.73 -6.77 -8.34
N TYR A 89 1.42 -6.84 -8.09
CA TYR A 89 0.74 -5.94 -7.15
C TYR A 89 1.29 -6.03 -5.73
N LEU A 90 1.44 -7.26 -5.20
CA LEU A 90 1.91 -7.50 -3.82
C LEU A 90 3.38 -7.11 -3.65
N SER A 91 4.22 -7.32 -4.67
CA SER A 91 5.63 -6.93 -4.62
C SER A 91 5.79 -5.42 -4.53
N PHE A 92 5.03 -4.66 -5.33
CA PHE A 92 5.00 -3.21 -5.21
C PHE A 92 4.53 -2.78 -3.82
N GLY A 93 3.43 -3.35 -3.32
CA GLY A 93 2.91 -3.06 -1.99
C GLY A 93 3.90 -3.38 -0.86
N ALA A 94 4.67 -4.47 -0.97
CA ALA A 94 5.69 -4.85 -0.01
C ALA A 94 6.82 -3.82 0.04
N VAL A 95 7.37 -3.47 -1.12
CA VAL A 95 8.46 -2.48 -1.22
C VAL A 95 7.99 -1.11 -0.74
N ALA A 96 6.83 -0.65 -1.19
CA ALA A 96 6.27 0.64 -0.80
C ALA A 96 5.92 0.66 0.70
N GLY A 97 5.32 -0.41 1.23
CA GLY A 97 4.99 -0.53 2.66
C GLY A 97 6.24 -0.51 3.55
N LEU A 98 7.29 -1.24 3.16
CA LEU A 98 8.58 -1.23 3.85
C LEU A 98 9.23 0.15 3.84
N GLU A 99 9.26 0.81 2.68
CA GLU A 99 9.83 2.15 2.55
C GLU A 99 9.09 3.17 3.41
N ILE A 100 7.75 3.17 3.37
CA ILE A 100 6.91 4.03 4.21
C ILE A 100 7.18 3.76 5.68
N ALA A 101 7.28 2.48 6.08
CA ALA A 101 7.54 2.08 7.46
C ALA A 101 8.88 2.64 7.98
N ILE A 102 9.97 2.40 7.25
CA ILE A 102 11.32 2.80 7.65
C ILE A 102 11.44 4.32 7.71
N LEU A 103 11.01 5.01 6.66
CA LEU A 103 11.16 6.47 6.57
C LEU A 103 10.27 7.18 7.60
N SER A 104 9.02 6.74 7.76
CA SER A 104 8.12 7.32 8.76
C SER A 104 8.60 7.05 10.19
N ALA A 105 9.16 5.87 10.47
CA ALA A 105 9.74 5.57 11.78
C ALA A 105 10.96 6.47 12.07
N GLY A 106 11.85 6.65 11.09
CA GLY A 106 13.00 7.55 11.22
C GLY A 106 12.59 8.99 11.51
N MET A 107 11.60 9.51 10.78
CA MET A 107 11.05 10.85 11.02
C MET A 107 10.34 10.97 12.37
N ALA A 108 9.62 9.92 12.80
CA ALA A 108 8.96 9.90 14.11
C ALA A 108 9.98 10.01 15.26
N LEU A 109 11.08 9.26 15.18
CA LEU A 109 12.16 9.31 16.17
C LEU A 109 12.78 10.72 16.25
N GLY A 110 13.04 11.35 15.10
CA GLY A 110 13.57 12.72 15.05
C GLY A 110 12.61 13.78 15.59
N ALA A 111 11.30 13.60 15.38
CA ALA A 111 10.27 14.54 15.82
C ALA A 111 9.87 14.37 17.29
N TRP A 112 10.18 13.24 17.93
CA TRP A 112 9.61 12.85 19.23
C TRP A 112 9.86 13.86 20.34
N ALA A 113 11.05 14.44 20.40
CA ALA A 113 11.45 15.37 21.46
C ALA A 113 10.82 16.78 21.32
N ARG A 114 10.50 17.21 20.10
CA ARG A 114 10.11 18.60 19.81
C ARG A 114 8.67 18.76 19.33
N ARG A 115 8.09 17.73 18.70
CA ARG A 115 6.78 17.79 18.04
C ARG A 115 6.04 16.47 18.20
N ARG A 116 5.64 16.17 19.44
CA ARG A 116 5.07 14.88 19.83
C ARG A 116 3.82 14.47 19.02
N SER A 117 2.92 15.41 18.69
CA SER A 117 1.76 15.12 17.85
C SER A 117 2.15 14.66 16.44
N ILE A 118 3.17 15.28 15.84
CA ILE A 118 3.70 14.87 14.53
C ILE A 118 4.36 13.50 14.63
N ALA A 119 5.13 13.29 15.69
CA ALA A 119 5.82 12.03 15.94
C ALA A 119 4.85 10.84 16.11
N ILE A 120 3.73 11.05 16.80
CA ILE A 120 2.66 10.03 16.93
C ILE A 120 2.02 9.72 15.58
N GLY A 121 1.72 10.75 14.78
CA GLY A 121 1.18 10.56 13.43
C GLY A 121 2.12 9.76 12.53
N LEU A 122 3.41 10.12 12.52
CA LEU A 122 4.46 9.40 11.78
C LEU A 122 4.67 7.96 12.28
N ALA A 123 4.60 7.73 13.59
CA ALA A 123 4.68 6.39 14.15
C ALA A 123 3.47 5.52 13.75
N ALA A 124 2.26 6.09 13.76
CA ALA A 124 1.07 5.41 13.27
C ALA A 124 1.20 5.06 11.77
N THR A 125 1.68 6.00 10.95
CA THR A 125 1.97 5.74 9.52
C THR A 125 3.02 4.66 9.33
N ALA A 126 4.06 4.63 10.18
CA ALA A 126 5.09 3.60 10.13
C ALA A 126 4.54 2.20 10.44
N LEU A 127 3.70 2.09 11.47
CA LEU A 127 2.99 0.86 11.81
C LEU A 127 2.04 0.42 10.69
N GLY A 128 1.37 1.39 10.05
CA GLY A 128 0.55 1.14 8.86
C GLY A 128 1.37 0.54 7.70
N GLY A 129 2.55 1.09 7.42
CA GLY A 129 3.52 0.54 6.47
C GLY A 129 3.94 -0.89 6.77
N GLY A 130 4.27 -1.16 8.04
CA GLY A 130 4.61 -2.50 8.51
C GLY A 130 3.47 -3.49 8.36
N ALA A 131 2.23 -3.08 8.63
CA ALA A 131 1.04 -3.92 8.44
C ALA A 131 0.79 -4.23 6.95
N VAL A 132 0.96 -3.26 6.05
CA VAL A 132 0.87 -3.50 4.59
C VAL A 132 1.97 -4.47 4.12
N LEU A 133 3.19 -4.34 4.64
CA LEU A 133 4.27 -5.29 4.37
C LEU A 133 3.90 -6.70 4.86
N ALA A 134 3.41 -6.84 6.08
CA ALA A 134 2.99 -8.14 6.63
C ALA A 134 1.85 -8.76 5.79
N TYR A 135 0.87 -7.95 5.39
CA TYR A 135 -0.20 -8.36 4.47
C TYR A 135 0.37 -8.90 3.14
N THR A 136 1.26 -8.14 2.50
CA THR A 136 1.80 -8.48 1.18
C THR A 136 2.71 -9.70 1.21
N VAL A 137 3.54 -9.84 2.25
CA VAL A 137 4.39 -11.01 2.46
C VAL A 137 3.55 -12.25 2.75
N SER A 138 2.53 -12.15 3.61
CA SER A 138 1.64 -13.28 3.92
C SER A 138 0.93 -13.77 2.65
N LYS A 139 0.29 -12.86 1.91
CA LYS A 139 -0.49 -13.22 0.72
C LYS A 139 0.39 -13.63 -0.46
N GLY A 140 1.53 -12.97 -0.66
CA GLY A 140 2.50 -13.32 -1.70
C GLY A 140 3.16 -14.65 -1.41
N GLY A 141 3.51 -14.89 -0.15
CA GLY A 141 4.02 -16.17 0.33
C GLY A 141 3.03 -17.31 0.08
N TYR A 142 1.73 -17.09 0.29
CA TYR A 142 0.71 -18.11 0.01
C TYR A 142 0.70 -18.48 -1.48
N LEU A 143 0.74 -17.48 -2.37
CA LEU A 143 0.75 -17.72 -3.82
C LEU A 143 2.00 -18.50 -4.26
N ILE A 144 3.16 -18.16 -3.71
CA ILE A 144 4.41 -18.88 -3.99
C ILE A 144 4.33 -20.31 -3.45
N ALA A 145 3.88 -20.47 -2.20
CA ALA A 145 3.73 -21.77 -1.54
C ALA A 145 2.76 -22.69 -2.30
N TYR A 146 1.67 -22.12 -2.83
CA TYR A 146 0.72 -22.82 -3.69
C TYR A 146 1.40 -23.33 -4.97
N GLN A 147 2.21 -22.49 -5.63
CA GLN A 147 2.91 -22.86 -6.87
C GLN A 147 3.99 -23.93 -6.67
N VAL A 148 4.61 -24.00 -5.48
CA VAL A 148 5.58 -25.07 -5.15
C VAL A 148 4.95 -26.32 -4.55
N GLY A 149 3.61 -26.38 -4.46
CA GLY A 149 2.88 -27.56 -3.97
C GLY A 149 2.78 -27.70 -2.45
N PHE A 150 3.17 -26.67 -1.69
CA PHE A 150 3.10 -26.65 -0.22
C PHE A 150 2.22 -25.50 0.33
N PRO A 151 0.99 -25.28 -0.17
CA PRO A 151 0.14 -24.23 0.37
C PRO A 151 -0.31 -24.57 1.81
N TRP A 152 -0.33 -23.56 2.68
CA TRP A 152 -1.11 -23.64 3.92
C TRP A 152 -2.59 -23.42 3.62
N SER A 153 -3.47 -23.53 4.62
CA SER A 153 -4.90 -23.38 4.38
C SER A 153 -5.26 -21.94 3.98
N LEU A 154 -6.10 -21.80 2.96
CA LEU A 154 -6.62 -20.51 2.51
C LEU A 154 -7.42 -19.77 3.61
N SER A 155 -8.03 -20.51 4.53
CA SER A 155 -8.72 -19.94 5.70
C SER A 155 -7.75 -19.21 6.63
N VAL A 156 -6.57 -19.78 6.87
CA VAL A 156 -5.51 -19.16 7.67
C VAL A 156 -4.93 -17.95 6.95
N GLU A 157 -4.71 -18.03 5.63
CA GLU A 157 -4.27 -16.87 4.83
C GLU A 157 -5.24 -15.70 4.96
N LYS A 158 -6.54 -15.93 4.69
CA LYS A 158 -7.57 -14.87 4.74
C LYS A 158 -7.73 -14.27 6.14
N ALA A 159 -7.64 -15.10 7.18
CA ALA A 159 -7.74 -14.65 8.58
C ALA A 159 -6.59 -13.72 8.98
N ILE A 160 -5.41 -13.92 8.40
CA ILE A 160 -4.22 -13.10 8.69
C ILE A 160 -4.20 -11.87 7.78
N SER A 161 -4.35 -12.06 6.47
CA SER A 161 -4.11 -11.00 5.49
C SER A 161 -5.19 -9.91 5.49
N SER A 162 -6.46 -10.26 5.72
CA SER A 162 -7.55 -9.29 5.68
C SER A 162 -7.47 -8.22 6.78
N PRO A 163 -7.22 -8.55 8.07
CA PRO A 163 -7.00 -7.56 9.11
C PRO A 163 -5.80 -6.66 8.84
N PHE A 164 -4.66 -7.21 8.39
CA PHE A 164 -3.46 -6.41 8.14
C PHE A 164 -3.65 -5.39 7.01
N ALA A 165 -4.37 -5.74 5.94
CA ALA A 165 -4.67 -4.80 4.87
C ALA A 165 -5.55 -3.63 5.36
N GLY A 166 -6.61 -3.93 6.12
CA GLY A 166 -7.53 -2.93 6.67
C GLY A 166 -6.86 -2.04 7.70
N LEU A 167 -6.19 -2.64 8.70
CA LEU A 167 -5.48 -1.92 9.75
C LEU A 167 -4.33 -1.09 9.18
N GLY A 168 -3.58 -1.62 8.21
CA GLY A 168 -2.48 -0.90 7.59
C GLY A 168 -2.94 0.39 6.92
N THR A 169 -3.99 0.30 6.11
CA THR A 169 -4.59 1.46 5.43
C THR A 169 -5.14 2.47 6.43
N LEU A 170 -5.88 2.01 7.45
CA LEU A 170 -6.45 2.88 8.48
C LEU A 170 -5.37 3.64 9.24
N LEU A 171 -4.33 2.94 9.69
CA LEU A 171 -3.22 3.53 10.43
C LEU A 171 -2.45 4.57 9.61
N MET A 172 -2.23 4.31 8.32
CA MET A 172 -1.62 5.30 7.43
C MET A 172 -2.48 6.55 7.27
N VAL A 173 -3.78 6.40 6.98
CA VAL A 173 -4.68 7.54 6.77
C VAL A 173 -4.81 8.36 8.05
N VAL A 174 -5.08 7.71 9.18
CA VAL A 174 -5.21 8.39 10.47
C VAL A 174 -3.88 9.03 10.90
N GLY A 175 -2.77 8.32 10.72
CA GLY A 175 -1.43 8.81 11.05
C GLY A 175 -1.06 10.09 10.33
N LEU A 176 -1.45 10.22 9.05
CA LEU A 176 -1.22 11.43 8.24
C LEU A 176 -2.19 12.56 8.57
N CYS A 177 -3.41 12.25 9.01
CA CYS A 177 -4.41 13.25 9.40
C CYS A 177 -4.17 13.86 10.79
N LEU A 178 -3.57 13.11 11.72
CA LEU A 178 -3.31 13.55 13.09
C LEU A 178 -2.51 14.88 13.19
N PRO A 179 -1.39 15.07 12.46
CA PRO A 179 -0.66 16.33 12.43
C PRO A 179 -1.50 17.52 11.95
N MET A 180 -2.38 17.31 10.96
CA MET A 180 -3.22 18.37 10.39
C MET A 180 -4.29 18.84 11.37
N ALA A 181 -4.90 17.91 12.12
CA ALA A 181 -5.88 18.24 13.15
C ALA A 181 -5.25 18.96 14.35
N SER A 182 -4.04 18.53 14.76
CA SER A 182 -3.31 19.16 15.86
C SER A 182 -2.91 20.62 15.56
N HIS A 183 -2.56 20.94 14.31
CA HIS A 183 -2.17 22.30 13.93
C HIS A 183 -3.36 23.27 13.95
N ARG A 184 -4.57 22.82 13.60
CA ARG A 184 -5.78 23.66 13.67
C ARG A 184 -6.18 23.96 15.12
N ALA A 185 -6.19 22.95 15.99
CA ALA A 185 -6.53 23.14 17.40
C ALA A 185 -5.62 24.16 18.09
N THR A 186 -4.31 24.19 17.77
CA THR A 186 -3.37 25.17 18.34
C THR A 186 -3.58 26.59 17.81
N VAL A 187 -4.03 26.75 16.55
CA VAL A 187 -4.30 28.06 15.96
C VAL A 187 -5.60 28.65 16.51
N ASP A 188 -6.63 27.84 16.68
CA ASP A 188 -7.92 28.28 17.25
C ASP A 188 -7.80 28.67 18.73
N SER A 189 -6.95 27.97 19.51
CA SER A 189 -6.65 28.38 20.90
C SER A 189 -5.84 29.66 21.01
N ALA A 190 -5.03 30.02 20.00
CA ALA A 190 -4.27 31.27 20.00
C ALA A 190 -5.09 32.47 19.49
N ALA A 191 -6.14 32.24 18.71
CA ALA A 191 -7.05 33.27 18.23
C ALA A 191 -8.14 33.67 19.26
N THR A 192 -8.23 32.93 20.37
CA THR A 192 -9.23 33.13 21.44
C THR A 192 -8.62 33.65 22.75
N SER A 193 -7.31 33.95 22.75
CA SER A 193 -6.56 34.56 23.86
C SER A 193 -6.10 35.96 23.50
#